data_AF-F2BDA9-F1
#
_entry.id   AF-F2BDA9-F1
#
_cell.length_a   1.000
_cell.length_b   1.000
_cell.length_c   1.000
_cell.angle_alpha   90.00
_cell.angle_beta   90.00
_cell.angle_gamma   90.00
#
_symmetry.space_group_name_H-M   'P 1'
#
loop_
_entity.id
_entity.type
_entity.pdbx_description
1 polymer ?
#
loop_
_entity_poly.entity_id
_entity_poly.type
_entity_poly.pdbx_seq_one_letter_code
_entity_poly.pdbx_strand_id
1 'polypeptide(L)'
;MTDDQTQALLTARLLATLPYTAAANALLFALSAQAGGLGFALHLPLAAALACCHIRLDFDRRIFADFALGLCTPAAFDQALAQSGLRRKIPPARPMARRGAGALSLWRKYLYLTAAQMLLLAAQAV
;
A
#
# COMPACT_ATOMS: atom_id res chain seq x y z
N MET A 1 -1.53 23.76 -12.08
CA MET A 1 -1.93 22.41 -11.62
C MET A 1 -3.44 22.30 -11.74
N THR A 2 -3.94 21.19 -12.29
CA THR A 2 -5.38 20.88 -12.30
C THR A 2 -5.81 20.29 -10.95
N ASP A 3 -7.12 20.24 -10.69
CA ASP A 3 -7.66 19.57 -9.50
C ASP A 3 -7.22 18.09 -9.43
N ASP A 4 -7.20 17.40 -10.56
CA ASP A 4 -6.73 16.02 -10.66
C ASP A 4 -5.24 15.88 -10.30
N GLN A 5 -4.36 16.79 -10.78
CA GLN A 5 -2.94 16.78 -10.41
C GLN A 5 -2.75 17.03 -8.91
N THR A 6 -3.57 17.90 -8.32
CA THR A 6 -3.55 18.19 -6.89
C THR A 6 -3.96 16.97 -6.06
N GLN A 7 -5.04 16.27 -6.46
CA GLN A 7 -5.48 15.04 -5.81
C GLN A 7 -4.45 13.91 -5.92
N ALA A 8 -3.82 13.77 -7.08
CA ALA A 8 -2.74 12.80 -7.28
C ALA A 8 -1.55 13.11 -6.36
N LEU A 9 -1.14 14.38 -6.28
CA LEU A 9 -0.03 14.82 -5.44
C LEU A 9 -0.30 14.56 -3.96
N LEU A 10 -1.51 14.88 -3.47
CA LEU A 10 -1.90 14.61 -2.09
C LEU A 10 -1.85 13.11 -1.78
N THR A 11 -2.36 12.28 -2.69
CA THR A 11 -2.31 10.82 -2.55
C THR A 11 -0.88 10.31 -2.51
N ALA A 12 -0.01 10.77 -3.43
CA ALA A 12 1.40 10.39 -3.48
C ALA A 12 2.15 10.80 -2.19
N ARG A 13 1.90 12.01 -1.68
CA ARG A 13 2.52 12.51 -0.44
C ARG A 13 2.07 11.74 0.78
N LEU A 14 0.78 11.39 0.87
CA LEU A 14 0.27 10.53 1.94
C LEU A 14 0.98 9.16 1.91
N LEU A 15 1.06 8.54 0.73
CA LEU A 15 1.72 7.26 0.55
C LEU A 15 3.25 7.34 0.72
N ALA A 16 3.87 8.52 0.63
CA ALA A 16 5.30 8.67 0.95
C ALA A 16 5.65 8.34 2.41
N THR A 17 4.65 8.20 3.29
CA THR A 17 4.82 7.75 4.68
C THR A 17 4.92 6.22 4.83
N LEU A 18 4.71 5.44 3.76
CA LEU A 18 4.76 3.97 3.77
C LEU A 18 6.08 3.37 4.29
N PRO A 19 7.27 3.92 3.99
CA PRO A 19 8.52 3.32 4.48
C PRO A 19 8.61 3.29 6.01
N TYR A 20 8.07 4.29 6.70
CA TYR A 20 8.08 4.33 8.18
C TYR A 20 7.23 3.20 8.78
N THR A 21 6.07 2.95 8.19
CA THR A 21 5.18 1.86 8.63
C THR A 21 5.73 0.49 8.26
N ALA A 22 6.42 0.36 7.12
CA ALA A 22 7.14 -0.86 6.76
C ALA A 22 8.29 -1.16 7.72
N ALA A 23 9.06 -0.15 8.12
CA ALA A 23 10.12 -0.30 9.11
C ALA A 23 9.57 -0.75 10.47
N ALA A 24 8.45 -0.17 10.92
CA ALA A 24 7.77 -0.60 12.14
C ALA A 24 7.30 -2.07 12.05
N ASN A 25 6.68 -2.47 10.94
CA ASN A 25 6.25 -3.86 10.71
C ASN A 25 7.42 -4.86 10.70
N ALA A 26 8.56 -4.47 10.11
CA ALA A 26 9.77 -5.27 10.13
C ALA A 26 10.34 -5.42 11.55
N LEU A 27 10.34 -4.35 12.34
CA LEU A 27 10.76 -4.39 13.74
C LEU A 27 9.85 -5.30 14.56
N LEU A 28 8.52 -5.18 14.44
CA LEU A 28 7.56 -6.06 15.13
C LEU A 28 7.78 -7.53 14.77
N PHE A 29 8.05 -7.82 13.49
CA PHE A 29 8.35 -9.18 13.04
C PHE A 29 9.65 -9.70 13.64
N ALA A 30 10.71 -8.89 13.66
CA ALA A 30 12.00 -9.26 14.26
C ALA A 30 11.89 -9.50 15.77
N LEU A 31 11.07 -8.73 16.48
CA LEU A 31 10.80 -8.94 17.91
C LEU A 31 10.04 -10.25 18.15
N SER A 32 9.02 -10.54 17.34
CA SER A 32 8.30 -11.83 17.43
C SER A 32 9.21 -13.02 17.14
N ALA A 33 10.12 -12.90 16.16
CA ALA A 33 11.10 -13.94 15.83
C ALA A 33 12.05 -14.22 17.00
N GLN A 34 12.44 -13.19 17.75
CA GLN A 34 13.27 -13.33 18.95
C GLN A 34 12.52 -14.00 20.10
N ALA A 35 11.23 -13.69 20.28
CA ALA A 35 10.39 -14.30 21.31
C ALA A 35 10.06 -15.77 21.01
N GLY A 36 9.98 -16.16 19.73
CA GLY A 36 9.78 -17.55 19.31
C GLY A 36 8.42 -18.16 19.70
N GLY A 37 8.30 -19.49 19.62
CA GLY A 37 7.07 -20.21 19.97
C GLY A 37 5.95 -20.13 18.93
N LEU A 38 4.76 -20.62 19.29
CA LEU A 38 3.62 -20.74 18.37
C LEU A 38 3.08 -19.39 17.88
N GLY A 39 3.26 -18.32 18.66
CA GLY A 39 2.87 -16.96 18.28
C GLY A 39 3.60 -16.47 17.02
N PHE A 40 4.88 -16.82 16.87
CA PHE A 40 5.67 -16.46 15.68
C PHE A 40 5.12 -17.05 14.38
N ALA A 41 4.52 -18.24 14.42
CA ALA A 41 3.93 -18.87 13.24
C ALA A 41 2.79 -18.02 12.64
N LEU A 42 2.07 -17.25 13.47
CA LEU A 42 1.01 -16.33 13.04
C LEU A 42 1.56 -15.02 12.46
N HIS A 43 2.77 -14.61 12.87
CA HIS A 43 3.45 -13.43 12.35
C HIS A 43 3.93 -13.62 10.90
N LEU A 44 4.28 -14.83 10.47
CA LEU A 44 4.71 -15.12 9.10
C LEU A 44 3.67 -14.76 8.01
N PRO A 45 2.44 -15.32 8.03
CA PRO A 45 1.45 -14.99 7.00
C PRO A 45 1.04 -13.51 7.07
N LEU A 46 1.01 -12.92 8.27
CA LEU A 46 0.71 -11.52 8.47
C LEU A 46 1.80 -10.61 7.87
N ALA A 47 3.08 -10.92 8.11
CA ALA A 47 4.21 -10.22 7.53
C ALA A 47 4.22 -10.32 5.99
N ALA A 48 3.91 -11.49 5.44
CA ALA A 48 3.77 -11.67 3.99
C ALA A 48 2.64 -10.81 3.40
N ALA A 49 1.48 -10.75 4.07
CA ALA A 49 0.36 -9.90 3.67
C ALA A 49 0.72 -8.41 3.72
N LEU A 50 1.43 -7.98 4.78
CA LEU A 50 1.92 -6.61 4.95
C LEU A 50 2.95 -6.25 3.87
N ALA A 51 3.89 -7.14 3.55
CA ALA A 51 4.87 -6.94 2.49
C ALA A 51 4.19 -6.79 1.12
N CYS A 52 3.21 -7.63 0.81
CA CYS A 52 2.40 -7.52 -0.41
C CYS A 52 1.65 -6.18 -0.50
N CYS A 53 1.04 -5.75 0.60
CA CYS A 53 0.39 -4.44 0.68
C CYS A 53 1.39 -3.29 0.47
N HIS A 54 2.58 -3.37 1.08
CA HIS A 54 3.63 -2.36 0.96
C HIS A 54 4.11 -2.21 -0.48
N ILE A 55 4.42 -3.31 -1.17
CA ILE A 55 4.83 -3.29 -2.58
C ILE A 55 3.76 -2.61 -3.44
N ARG A 56 2.49 -2.98 -3.24
CA ARG A 56 1.38 -2.41 -4.00
C ARG A 56 1.19 -0.91 -3.74
N LEU A 57 1.31 -0.49 -2.47
CA LEU A 57 1.16 0.89 -2.08
C LEU A 57 2.34 1.76 -2.54
N ASP A 58 3.58 1.24 -2.55
CA ASP A 58 4.73 1.96 -3.11
C ASP A 58 4.64 2.11 -4.63
N PHE A 59 4.13 1.09 -5.32
CA PHE A 59 3.80 1.20 -6.75
C PHE A 59 2.75 2.28 -6.98
N ASP A 60 1.62 2.24 -6.26
CA ASP A 60 0.56 3.25 -6.37
C ASP A 60 1.13 4.66 -6.09
N ARG A 61 1.98 4.81 -5.06
CA ARG A 61 2.65 6.08 -4.74
C ARG A 61 3.41 6.67 -5.92
N ARG A 62 4.22 5.84 -6.60
CA ARG A 62 5.02 6.28 -7.76
C ARG A 62 4.12 6.70 -8.91
N ILE A 63 3.11 5.90 -9.22
CA ILE A 63 2.13 6.21 -10.27
C ILE A 63 1.40 7.53 -9.99
N PHE A 64 0.95 7.77 -8.75
CA PHE A 64 0.31 9.05 -8.39
C PHE A 64 1.29 10.24 -8.46
N ALA A 65 2.57 10.05 -8.13
CA ALA A 65 3.58 11.07 -8.30
C ALA A 65 3.79 11.41 -9.79
N ASP A 66 3.85 10.39 -10.65
CA ASP A 66 3.99 10.57 -12.10
C ASP A 66 2.77 11.27 -12.71
N PHE A 67 1.55 10.97 -12.22
CA PHE A 67 0.33 11.69 -12.59
C PHE A 67 0.36 13.15 -12.14
N ALA A 68 0.82 13.43 -10.92
CA ALA A 68 0.92 14.79 -10.38
C ALA A 68 1.91 15.65 -11.17
N LEU A 69 3.03 15.06 -11.60
CA LEU A 69 4.08 15.71 -12.38
C LEU A 69 3.77 15.77 -13.89
N GLY A 70 2.69 15.13 -14.34
CA GLY A 70 2.31 15.08 -15.76
C GLY A 70 3.22 14.18 -16.60
N LEU A 71 4.03 13.32 -15.98
CA LEU A 71 4.92 12.36 -16.65
C LEU A 71 4.14 11.19 -17.25
N CYS A 72 2.97 10.89 -16.69
CA CYS A 72 2.05 9.89 -17.19
C CYS A 72 0.61 10.41 -17.08
N THR A 73 -0.26 10.07 -18.03
CA THR A 73 -1.70 10.36 -17.92
C THR A 73 -2.46 9.11 -17.49
N PRO A 74 -3.57 9.23 -16.75
CA PRO A 74 -4.38 8.06 -16.36
C PRO A 74 -4.86 7.23 -17.55
N ALA A 75 -5.13 7.86 -18.69
CA ALA A 75 -5.55 7.18 -19.91
C ALA A 75 -4.40 6.36 -20.53
N ALA A 76 -3.21 6.94 -20.64
CA ALA A 76 -2.02 6.24 -21.13
C ALA A 76 -1.65 5.06 -20.21
N PHE A 77 -1.75 5.25 -18.90
CA PHE A 77 -1.54 4.19 -17.92
C PHE A 77 -2.55 3.04 -18.06
N ASP A 78 -3.84 3.35 -18.17
CA ASP A 78 -4.89 2.34 -18.36
C ASP A 78 -4.72 1.58 -19.69
N GLN A 79 -4.28 2.26 -20.74
CA GLN A 79 -3.97 1.65 -22.03
C GLN A 79 -2.78 0.70 -21.93
N ALA A 80 -1.69 1.11 -21.28
CA ALA A 80 -0.52 0.27 -21.05
C ALA A 80 -0.88 -0.99 -20.21
N LEU A 81 -1.71 -0.83 -19.17
CA LEU A 81 -2.26 -1.96 -18.39
C LEU A 81 -3.09 -2.92 -19.26
N ALA A 82 -3.87 -2.40 -20.20
CA ALA A 82 -4.66 -3.21 -21.13
C ALA A 82 -3.76 -4.02 -22.06
N GLN A 83 -2.71 -3.39 -22.59
CA GLN A 83 -1.76 -4.00 -23.52
C GLN A 83 -0.86 -5.04 -22.84
N SER A 84 -0.51 -4.85 -21.57
CA SER A 84 0.34 -5.78 -20.83
C SER A 84 -0.39 -7.03 -20.31
N GLY A 85 -1.70 -7.17 -20.55
CA GLY A 85 -2.51 -8.28 -20.04
C GLY A 85 -2.76 -8.23 -18.52
N LEU A 86 -2.25 -7.22 -17.81
CA LEU A 86 -2.45 -7.02 -16.37
C LEU A 86 -3.84 -6.42 -16.04
N ARG A 87 -4.60 -6.04 -17.06
CA ARG A 87 -5.94 -5.46 -16.89
C ARG A 87 -6.94 -6.52 -16.45
N ARG A 88 -7.22 -6.57 -15.14
CA ARG A 88 -8.50 -7.09 -14.63
C ARG A 88 -9.64 -6.23 -15.18
N LYS A 89 -10.87 -6.77 -15.30
CA LYS A 89 -12.12 -6.10 -15.75
C LYS A 89 -12.35 -4.75 -15.07
N ILE A 90 -11.60 -3.73 -15.45
CA ILE A 90 -11.62 -2.39 -14.88
C ILE A 90 -12.37 -1.52 -15.88
N PRO A 91 -13.47 -0.86 -15.45
CA PRO A 91 -14.18 0.07 -16.31
C PRO A 91 -13.23 1.18 -16.75
N PRO A 92 -13.25 1.54 -18.05
CA PRO A 92 -12.37 2.57 -18.59
C PRO A 92 -12.66 3.91 -17.92
N ALA A 93 -11.60 4.70 -17.72
CA ALA A 93 -11.65 6.10 -17.26
C ALA A 93 -12.33 6.32 -15.90
N ARG A 94 -11.57 6.17 -14.80
CA ARG A 94 -12.01 6.64 -13.47
C ARG A 94 -11.44 8.03 -13.16
N PRO A 95 -12.25 8.92 -12.53
CA PRO A 95 -11.76 10.19 -11.97
C PRO A 95 -10.60 9.96 -11.01
N MET A 96 -9.67 10.93 -10.90
CA MET A 96 -8.50 10.80 -10.02
C MET A 96 -8.90 10.54 -8.58
N ALA A 97 -9.92 11.23 -8.07
CA ALA A 97 -10.49 11.01 -6.73
C ALA A 97 -10.86 9.53 -6.46
N ARG A 98 -11.46 8.84 -7.43
CA ARG A 98 -11.86 7.44 -7.27
C ARG A 98 -10.67 6.49 -7.30
N ARG A 99 -9.61 6.83 -8.03
CA ARG A 99 -8.33 6.11 -7.99
C ARG A 99 -7.66 6.27 -6.62
N GLY A 100 -7.58 7.51 -6.14
CA GLY A 100 -7.07 7.83 -4.80
C GLY A 100 -7.83 7.08 -3.71
N ALA A 101 -9.16 7.06 -3.75
CA ALA A 101 -9.97 6.32 -2.78
C ALA A 101 -9.64 4.81 -2.71
N GLY A 102 -9.28 4.19 -3.84
CA GLY A 102 -8.83 2.80 -3.90
C GLY A 102 -7.51 2.59 -3.15
N ALA A 103 -6.52 3.45 -3.42
CA ALA A 103 -5.22 3.40 -2.73
C ALA A 103 -5.35 3.73 -1.24
N LEU A 104 -6.16 4.73 -0.87
CA LEU A 104 -6.42 5.07 0.54
C LEU A 104 -7.13 3.93 1.29
N SER A 105 -8.07 3.23 0.63
CA SER A 105 -8.73 2.05 1.22
C SER A 105 -7.72 0.94 1.52
N LEU A 106 -6.78 0.70 0.61
CA LEU A 106 -5.70 -0.27 0.82
C LEU A 106 -4.72 0.19 1.91
N TRP A 107 -4.35 1.47 1.93
CA TRP A 107 -3.50 2.05 2.98
C TRP A 107 -4.13 1.90 4.37
N ARG A 108 -5.44 2.12 4.50
CA ARG A 108 -6.15 1.90 5.76
C ARG A 108 -6.14 0.42 6.18
N LYS A 109 -6.33 -0.52 5.23
CA LYS A 109 -6.20 -1.96 5.52
C LYS A 109 -4.79 -2.30 6.00
N TYR A 110 -3.76 -1.73 5.38
CA TYR A 110 -2.38 -1.90 5.79
C TYR A 110 -2.12 -1.42 7.23
N LEU A 111 -2.70 -0.29 7.62
CA LEU A 111 -2.65 0.18 9.02
C LEU A 111 -3.38 -0.76 9.99
N TYR A 112 -4.56 -1.28 9.63
CA TYR A 112 -5.25 -2.26 10.48
C TYR A 112 -4.47 -3.56 10.63
N LEU A 113 -3.80 -4.03 9.59
CA LEU A 113 -2.92 -5.20 9.66
C LEU A 113 -1.69 -4.93 10.54
N THR A 114 -1.13 -3.71 10.47
CA THR A 114 -0.04 -3.26 11.35
C THR A 114 -0.50 -3.28 12.82
N ALA A 115 -1.70 -2.77 13.11
CA ALA A 115 -2.30 -2.83 14.44
C ALA A 115 -2.52 -4.27 14.92
N ALA A 116 -3.00 -5.16 14.04
CA ALA A 116 -3.13 -6.58 14.34
C ALA A 116 -1.77 -7.23 14.67
N GLN A 117 -0.71 -6.86 13.95
CA GLN A 117 0.64 -7.36 14.22
C GLN A 117 1.16 -6.91 15.60
N MET A 118 0.88 -5.67 15.99
CA MET A 118 1.20 -5.17 17.34
C MET A 118 0.46 -5.93 18.42
N LEU A 119 -0.85 -6.15 18.25
CA LEU A 119 -1.67 -6.89 19.21
C LEU A 119 -1.23 -8.35 19.34
N LEU A 120 -0.87 -8.99 18.23
CA LEU A 120 -0.37 -10.35 18.22
C LEU A 120 0.96 -10.46 18.99
N LEU A 121 1.87 -9.52 18.77
CA LEU A 121 3.14 -9.46 19.52
C LEU A 121 2.89 -9.26 21.02
N ALA A 122 1.96 -8.36 21.39
CA ALA A 122 1.60 -8.13 22.78
C ALA A 122 1.01 -9.38 23.45
N ALA A 123 0.15 -10.13 22.73
CA ALA A 123 -0.40 -11.38 23.22
C ALA A 123 0.64 -12.50 23.36
N GLN A 124 1.68 -12.51 22.51
CA GLN A 124 2.80 -13.44 22.60
C GLN A 124 3.73 -13.14 23.80
N ALA A 125 3.74 -11.90 24.28
CA ALA A 125 4.59 -11.46 25.39
C ALA A 125 3.98 -11.69 26.79
N VAL A 126 2.75 -12.21 26.85
CA VAL A 126 2.02 -12.58 28.08
C VAL A 126 2.11 -14.09 28.29
#